data_AF-A0A542QN03-F1
#
_entry.id   AF-A0A542QN03-F1
#
_cell.length_a   1.000
_cell.length_b   1.000
_cell.length_c   1.000
_cell.angle_alpha   90.00
_cell.angle_beta   90.00
_cell.angle_gamma   90.00
#
_symmetry.space_group_name_H-M   'P 1'
#
loop_
_entity.id
_entity.type
_entity.pdbx_description
1 polymer ?
#
loop_
_entity_poly.entity_id
_entity_poly.type
_entity_poly.pdbx_seq_one_letter_code
_entity_poly.pdbx_strand_id
1 'polypeptide(L)'
;MGRVFISYSHADKLYAERVIRQLRSARFDVVVDQDALQAGQEWRTELFRLIRSSQAILVILTESARNSEEVASEWAYALGVGVPVFPLRFEMTSRPSRLDQLHGFDFRRHSAPWGDLIKTLNFLPPAPQEFTEGLEEVQSTAQQIRANLDFQSNRCFQHIVSQSLREMGSQLQSIGSGSQYMVPATQYPFYLISAQNVLRARVKALALVDQEELFWQQGVGRVINESAQPESVRVFAFTSSGDFHRMFETLTYYAGIYRVYAISYEHLVAKFSAFGKDFSIIEADGDRVLGSYAGPVGEKVIRFSADVDEVIDHERALDRIVAVARPIAPDDRGKVVAASKQIFEDWKLSPLMLKTAEMSLYIAIDDYDEFEERHAYYVEMMAEMLAVFRARRGRRYSRDHERCQALELGAGTGIFTRRLANEPDVECVAVEIDFACSNKLERNLRAQSNAVAVNADSRTYREGGDGGRFQFIFSSFADHHIKLEDKSRYFENIKNNLAPGGRIVIGDEFLPEYDPNDDEAWQAALRGYHGHIIEFAAARAAEHESRGEDEQARAHRELIKLESAALESGLAKQGDFKLSRSLYEQILKEQGFQFQAKKIGPLDDDSVGGIYVYELWLD
;
A
#
# COMPACT_ATOMS: atom_id res chain seq x y z
N MET A 1 31.16 4.50 -23.45
CA MET A 1 31.37 3.65 -24.65
C MET A 1 30.11 3.77 -25.48
N GLY A 2 30.20 4.13 -26.76
CA GLY A 2 29.00 4.41 -27.57
C GLY A 2 28.26 3.14 -27.96
N ARG A 3 26.92 3.14 -27.88
CA ARG A 3 26.06 2.02 -28.28
C ARG A 3 25.39 2.29 -29.62
N VAL A 4 25.46 1.33 -30.54
CA VAL A 4 24.83 1.40 -31.86
C VAL A 4 23.98 0.17 -32.13
N PHE A 5 22.79 0.39 -32.69
CA PHE A 5 21.91 -0.68 -33.14
C PHE A 5 22.12 -0.92 -34.64
N ILE A 6 22.24 -2.19 -35.07
CA ILE A 6 22.34 -2.53 -36.50
C ILE A 6 21.06 -3.24 -36.93
N SER A 7 20.32 -2.60 -37.84
CA SER A 7 19.13 -3.13 -38.49
C SER A 7 19.49 -3.71 -39.86
N TYR A 8 19.10 -4.95 -40.12
CA TYR A 8 19.40 -5.66 -41.38
C TYR A 8 18.41 -6.79 -41.63
N SER A 9 18.16 -7.14 -42.89
CA SER A 9 17.40 -8.36 -43.21
C SER A 9 18.27 -9.59 -42.99
N HIS A 10 17.67 -10.73 -42.65
CA HIS A 10 18.38 -12.00 -42.47
C HIS A 10 19.26 -12.40 -43.67
N ALA A 11 18.86 -12.02 -44.90
CA ALA A 11 19.63 -12.25 -46.11
C ALA A 11 20.97 -11.45 -46.16
N ASP A 12 21.07 -10.37 -45.38
CA ASP A 12 22.20 -9.43 -45.36
C ASP A 12 23.22 -9.72 -44.26
N LYS A 13 23.14 -10.88 -43.62
CA LYS A 13 23.94 -11.25 -42.45
C LYS A 13 25.45 -11.06 -42.66
N LEU A 14 25.97 -11.39 -43.84
CA LEU A 14 27.40 -11.22 -44.15
C LEU A 14 27.84 -9.75 -44.12
N TYR A 15 26.98 -8.82 -44.57
CA TYR A 15 27.24 -7.39 -44.48
C TYR A 15 27.17 -6.90 -43.03
N ALA A 16 26.16 -7.34 -42.29
CA ALA A 16 26.01 -7.02 -40.87
C ALA A 16 27.23 -7.48 -40.04
N GLU A 17 27.67 -8.73 -40.22
CA GLU A 17 28.87 -9.27 -39.54
C GLU A 17 30.14 -8.46 -39.82
N ARG A 18 30.29 -7.97 -41.05
CA ARG A 18 31.41 -7.09 -41.40
C ARG A 18 31.36 -5.76 -40.63
N VAL A 19 30.19 -5.16 -40.52
CA VAL A 19 29.98 -3.91 -39.76
C VAL A 19 30.17 -4.13 -38.27
N ILE A 20 29.60 -5.19 -37.71
CA ILE A 20 29.75 -5.56 -36.28
C ILE A 20 31.23 -5.70 -35.91
N ARG A 21 32.00 -6.47 -36.69
CA ARG A 21 33.43 -6.67 -36.41
C ARG A 21 34.20 -5.36 -36.41
N GLN A 22 33.94 -4.50 -37.39
CA GLN A 22 34.64 -3.22 -37.50
C GLN A 22 34.29 -2.29 -36.33
N LEU A 23 33.01 -2.18 -35.96
CA LEU A 23 32.55 -1.32 -34.86
C LEU A 23 33.01 -1.83 -33.49
N ARG A 24 32.97 -3.15 -33.26
CA ARG A 24 33.55 -3.75 -32.04
C ARG A 24 35.06 -3.51 -31.94
N SER A 25 35.80 -3.59 -33.05
CA SER A 25 37.24 -3.25 -33.08
C SER A 25 37.52 -1.77 -32.75
N ALA A 26 36.56 -0.89 -33.06
CA ALA A 26 36.56 0.52 -32.71
C ALA A 26 35.96 0.80 -31.31
N ARG A 27 35.70 -0.24 -30.50
CA ARG A 27 35.17 -0.17 -29.13
C ARG A 27 33.74 0.38 -29.00
N PHE A 28 32.87 0.15 -29.98
CA PHE A 28 31.43 0.37 -29.82
C PHE A 28 30.75 -0.85 -29.18
N ASP A 29 29.72 -0.60 -28.36
CA ASP A 29 28.74 -1.60 -27.95
C ASP A 29 27.76 -1.79 -29.12
N VAL A 30 27.70 -3.00 -29.69
CA VAL A 30 26.96 -3.26 -30.94
C VAL A 30 25.83 -4.23 -30.64
N VAL A 31 24.61 -3.76 -30.83
CA VAL A 31 23.37 -4.52 -30.64
C VAL A 31 22.81 -4.94 -32.00
N VAL A 32 22.39 -6.19 -32.10
CA VAL A 32 21.72 -6.77 -33.26
C VAL A 32 20.51 -7.58 -32.82
N ASP A 33 19.51 -7.68 -33.71
CA ASP A 33 18.27 -8.45 -33.53
C ASP A 33 18.50 -9.90 -33.01
N GLN A 34 19.62 -10.55 -33.39
CA GLN A 34 19.93 -11.93 -32.98
C GLN A 34 20.50 -12.09 -31.54
N ASP A 35 21.01 -11.02 -30.92
CA ASP A 35 21.68 -11.08 -29.61
C ASP A 35 20.69 -10.83 -28.42
N ALA A 36 19.42 -10.52 -28.69
CA ALA A 36 18.42 -10.10 -27.68
C ALA A 36 17.53 -11.24 -27.11
N LEU A 37 17.97 -12.50 -27.18
CA LEU A 37 17.11 -13.66 -26.89
C LEU A 37 17.15 -14.13 -25.43
N GLN A 38 16.07 -13.85 -24.68
CA GLN A 38 15.54 -14.73 -23.61
C GLN A 38 14.08 -15.10 -23.94
N ALA A 39 13.74 -16.39 -23.88
CA ALA A 39 12.40 -16.87 -24.17
C ALA A 39 11.39 -16.42 -23.10
N GLY A 40 10.35 -15.68 -23.49
CA GLY A 40 9.21 -15.33 -22.62
C GLY A 40 8.85 -13.84 -22.53
N GLN A 41 9.64 -12.92 -23.10
CA GLN A 41 9.32 -11.48 -23.13
C GLN A 41 8.63 -11.05 -24.44
N GLU A 42 7.89 -9.94 -24.38
CA GLU A 42 7.20 -9.33 -25.52
C GLU A 42 8.24 -8.69 -26.48
N TRP A 43 8.77 -9.51 -27.40
CA TRP A 43 9.91 -9.25 -28.32
C TRP A 43 9.98 -7.84 -28.95
N ARG A 44 8.84 -7.28 -29.36
CA ARG A 44 8.79 -5.95 -30.01
C ARG A 44 9.13 -4.80 -29.06
N THR A 45 8.73 -4.91 -27.80
CA THR A 45 8.96 -3.86 -26.79
C THR A 45 10.44 -3.75 -26.46
N GLU A 46 11.12 -4.89 -26.30
CA GLU A 46 12.55 -4.96 -26.01
C GLU A 46 13.42 -4.49 -27.19
N LEU A 47 13.04 -4.84 -28.42
CA LEU A 47 13.70 -4.37 -29.64
C LEU A 47 13.67 -2.84 -29.74
N PHE A 48 12.52 -2.21 -29.56
CA PHE A 48 12.37 -0.76 -29.61
C PHE A 48 13.09 -0.05 -28.45
N ARG A 49 13.14 -0.67 -27.26
CA ARG A 49 13.97 -0.21 -26.13
C ARG A 49 15.45 -0.14 -26.50
N LEU A 50 15.98 -1.18 -27.14
CA LEU A 50 17.37 -1.22 -27.58
C LEU A 50 17.68 -0.13 -28.62
N ILE A 51 16.75 0.14 -29.54
CA ILE A 51 16.86 1.23 -30.51
C ILE A 51 16.89 2.60 -29.81
N ARG A 52 15.96 2.87 -28.88
CA ARG A 52 15.91 4.13 -28.11
C ARG A 52 17.18 4.37 -27.28
N SER A 53 17.74 3.31 -26.70
CA SER A 53 18.97 3.39 -25.88
C SER A 53 20.26 3.53 -26.70
N SER A 54 20.18 3.46 -28.03
CA SER A 54 21.33 3.56 -28.93
C SER A 54 21.55 5.00 -29.37
N GLN A 55 22.81 5.40 -29.50
CA GLN A 55 23.17 6.74 -29.98
C GLN A 55 22.92 6.91 -31.49
N ALA A 56 22.77 5.79 -32.21
CA ALA A 56 22.42 5.73 -33.62
C ALA A 56 21.90 4.35 -34.00
N ILE A 57 21.08 4.30 -35.04
CA ILE A 57 20.76 3.09 -35.78
C ILE A 57 21.49 3.08 -37.14
N LEU A 58 22.13 1.96 -37.43
CA LEU A 58 22.81 1.69 -38.70
C LEU A 58 21.97 0.70 -39.49
N VAL A 59 21.44 1.14 -40.64
CA VAL A 59 20.60 0.27 -41.48
C VAL A 59 21.45 -0.29 -42.60
N ILE A 60 21.64 -1.61 -42.65
CA ILE A 60 22.28 -2.28 -43.78
C ILE A 60 21.32 -2.21 -44.97
N LEU A 61 21.61 -1.33 -45.92
CA LEU A 61 20.71 -1.04 -47.03
C LEU A 61 21.09 -1.86 -48.27
N THR A 62 20.25 -2.84 -48.54
CA THR A 62 20.21 -3.73 -49.71
C THR A 62 18.76 -3.89 -50.19
N GLU A 63 18.54 -4.64 -51.28
CA GLU A 63 17.19 -4.89 -51.79
C GLU A 63 16.34 -5.74 -50.83
N SER A 64 16.94 -6.66 -50.06
CA SER A 64 16.23 -7.45 -49.03
C SER A 64 15.81 -6.61 -47.84
N ALA A 65 16.71 -5.77 -47.32
CA ALA A 65 16.40 -4.83 -46.24
C ALA A 65 15.31 -3.82 -46.64
N ARG A 66 15.32 -3.37 -47.90
CA ARG A 66 14.30 -2.45 -48.45
C ARG A 66 12.89 -3.06 -48.45
N ASN A 67 12.78 -4.37 -48.61
CA ASN A 67 11.50 -5.08 -48.69
C ASN A 67 11.08 -5.73 -47.35
N SER A 68 11.85 -5.55 -46.26
CA SER A 68 11.51 -6.08 -44.94
C SER A 68 10.65 -5.09 -44.14
N GLU A 69 9.50 -5.56 -43.67
CA GLU A 69 8.59 -4.79 -42.81
C GLU A 69 9.21 -4.55 -41.42
N GLU A 70 10.04 -5.47 -40.96
CA GLU A 70 10.77 -5.39 -39.68
C GLU A 70 11.79 -4.27 -39.74
N VAL A 71 12.68 -4.30 -40.74
CA VAL A 71 13.66 -3.22 -40.98
C VAL A 71 12.94 -1.88 -41.13
N ALA A 72 11.83 -1.85 -41.88
CA ALA A 72 11.01 -0.66 -42.05
C ALA A 72 10.47 -0.11 -40.72
N SER A 73 9.98 -0.98 -39.85
CA SER A 73 9.44 -0.62 -38.54
C SER A 73 10.53 -0.06 -37.61
N GLU A 74 11.73 -0.65 -37.61
CA GLU A 74 12.85 -0.25 -36.75
C GLU A 74 13.38 1.14 -37.07
N TRP A 75 13.68 1.44 -38.35
CA TRP A 75 14.19 2.77 -38.70
C TRP A 75 13.10 3.84 -38.68
N ALA A 76 11.84 3.49 -38.94
CA ALA A 76 10.72 4.41 -38.78
C ALA A 76 10.50 4.77 -37.30
N TYR A 77 10.59 3.79 -36.39
CA TYR A 77 10.55 4.03 -34.95
C TYR A 77 11.70 4.92 -34.50
N ALA A 78 12.94 4.61 -34.92
CA ALA A 78 14.12 5.41 -34.58
C ALA A 78 13.98 6.89 -34.98
N LEU A 79 13.50 7.17 -36.20
CA LEU A 79 13.18 8.53 -36.63
C LEU A 79 12.09 9.18 -35.75
N GLY A 80 11.08 8.40 -35.35
CA GLY A 80 9.99 8.88 -34.50
C GLY A 80 10.43 9.29 -33.09
N VAL A 81 11.44 8.63 -32.54
CA VAL A 81 12.00 8.92 -31.20
C VAL A 81 13.27 9.79 -31.23
N GLY A 82 13.64 10.33 -32.39
CA GLY A 82 14.79 11.22 -32.53
C GLY A 82 16.16 10.55 -32.51
N VAL A 83 16.24 9.22 -32.61
CA VAL A 83 17.51 8.50 -32.74
C VAL A 83 18.03 8.65 -34.19
N PRO A 84 19.27 9.13 -34.39
CA PRO A 84 19.84 9.29 -35.73
C PRO A 84 19.89 7.98 -36.53
N VAL A 85 19.40 8.02 -37.77
CA VAL A 85 19.38 6.87 -38.69
C VAL A 85 20.44 7.06 -39.79
N PHE A 86 21.37 6.11 -39.91
CA PHE A 86 22.40 6.10 -40.96
C PHE A 86 22.25 4.88 -41.87
N PRO A 87 21.77 5.06 -43.12
CA PRO A 87 21.79 4.00 -44.11
C PRO A 87 23.23 3.67 -44.55
N LEU A 88 23.62 2.39 -44.46
CA LEU A 88 24.88 1.86 -44.96
C LEU A 88 24.62 1.12 -46.27
N ARG A 89 24.91 1.78 -47.40
CA ARG A 89 24.54 1.27 -48.74
C ARG A 89 25.55 0.22 -49.21
N PHE A 90 25.16 -1.05 -49.23
CA PHE A 90 26.00 -2.15 -49.71
C PHE A 90 25.68 -2.57 -51.15
N GLU A 91 24.46 -2.30 -51.62
CA GLU A 91 23.99 -2.65 -52.98
C GLU A 91 23.22 -1.49 -53.62
N MET A 92 23.00 -1.55 -54.95
CA MET A 92 22.03 -0.67 -55.60
C MET A 92 20.62 -1.21 -55.39
N THR A 93 19.73 -0.36 -54.89
CA THR A 93 18.30 -0.67 -54.74
C THR A 93 17.55 -0.35 -56.04
N SER A 94 16.50 -1.12 -56.31
CA SER A 94 15.75 -1.02 -57.58
C SER A 94 14.88 0.23 -57.70
N ARG A 95 14.50 0.86 -56.57
CA ARG A 95 13.63 2.05 -56.49
C ARG A 95 13.98 2.95 -55.28
N PRO A 96 13.84 4.28 -55.38
CA PRO A 96 14.07 5.19 -54.24
C PRO A 96 13.05 4.98 -53.10
N SER A 97 13.52 4.83 -51.88
CA SER A 97 12.75 4.80 -50.63
C SER A 97 12.97 6.05 -49.78
N ARG A 98 12.18 6.26 -48.72
CA ARG A 98 12.40 7.36 -47.76
C ARG A 98 13.76 7.22 -47.05
N LEU A 99 14.24 5.99 -46.87
CA LEU A 99 15.55 5.68 -46.32
C LEU A 99 16.69 6.11 -47.27
N ASP A 100 16.48 6.06 -48.59
CA ASP A 100 17.47 6.52 -49.59
C ASP A 100 17.71 8.03 -49.53
N GLN A 101 16.74 8.79 -49.03
CA GLN A 101 16.80 10.26 -48.88
C GLN A 101 17.57 10.69 -47.63
N LEU A 102 17.86 9.77 -46.69
CA LEU A 102 18.65 10.08 -45.50
C LEU A 102 20.14 10.13 -45.83
N HIS A 103 20.85 11.04 -45.15
CA HIS A 103 22.31 11.08 -45.18
C HIS A 103 22.87 9.77 -44.60
N GLY A 104 23.71 9.09 -45.37
CA GLY A 104 24.29 7.82 -44.97
C GLY A 104 25.61 7.56 -45.68
N PHE A 105 26.13 6.35 -45.52
CA PHE A 105 27.48 5.98 -45.95
C PHE A 105 27.41 5.00 -47.13
N ASP A 106 28.24 5.23 -48.15
CA ASP A 106 28.26 4.40 -49.36
C ASP A 106 29.38 3.35 -49.29
N PHE A 107 29.00 2.10 -49.00
CA PHE A 107 29.89 0.95 -48.88
C PHE A 107 30.08 0.18 -50.19
N ARG A 108 29.47 0.63 -51.30
CA ARG A 108 29.66 0.05 -52.64
C ARG A 108 31.00 0.45 -53.27
N ARG A 109 31.65 1.49 -52.73
CA ARG A 109 32.94 1.99 -53.23
C ARG A 109 34.09 1.07 -52.84
N HIS A 110 35.14 1.01 -53.67
CA HIS A 110 36.34 0.20 -53.41
C HIS A 110 36.99 0.48 -52.04
N SER A 111 36.98 1.74 -51.59
CA SER A 111 37.37 2.14 -50.24
C SER A 111 36.13 2.36 -49.37
N ALA A 112 35.85 1.42 -48.47
CA ALA A 112 34.74 1.54 -47.52
C ALA A 112 34.98 2.74 -46.56
N PRO A 113 33.95 3.58 -46.29
CA PRO A 113 34.08 4.84 -45.55
C PRO A 113 34.13 4.65 -44.02
N TRP A 114 34.93 3.69 -43.53
CA TRP A 114 34.99 3.36 -42.10
C TRP A 114 35.45 4.52 -41.23
N GLY A 115 36.43 5.30 -41.70
CA GLY A 115 36.95 6.46 -40.98
C GLY A 115 35.86 7.52 -40.75
N ASP A 116 35.09 7.82 -41.78
CA ASP A 116 33.99 8.80 -41.70
C ASP A 116 32.85 8.28 -40.81
N LEU A 117 32.47 7.01 -40.95
CA LEU A 117 31.44 6.39 -40.10
C LEU A 117 31.84 6.43 -38.62
N ILE A 118 33.05 5.98 -38.29
CA ILE A 118 33.55 5.95 -36.90
C ILE A 118 33.67 7.37 -36.35
N LYS A 119 34.17 8.31 -37.17
CA LYS A 119 34.25 9.72 -36.80
C LYS A 119 32.86 10.27 -36.49
N THR A 120 31.89 10.11 -37.38
CA THR A 120 30.50 10.54 -37.16
C THR A 120 29.93 9.94 -35.88
N LEU A 121 30.08 8.64 -35.66
CA LEU A 121 29.56 7.98 -34.46
C LEU A 121 30.23 8.44 -33.16
N ASN A 122 31.51 8.82 -33.19
CA ASN A 122 32.20 9.40 -32.02
C ASN A 122 31.81 10.86 -31.74
N PHE A 123 31.32 11.59 -32.75
CA PHE A 123 30.82 12.96 -32.59
C PHE A 123 29.34 13.05 -32.23
N LEU A 124 28.60 11.94 -32.33
CA LEU A 124 27.24 11.89 -31.82
C LEU A 124 27.28 11.96 -30.29
N PRO A 125 26.42 12.79 -29.67
CA PRO A 125 26.25 12.71 -28.24
C PRO A 125 25.78 11.27 -27.89
N PRO A 126 26.21 10.70 -26.75
CA PRO A 126 25.53 9.52 -26.22
C PRO A 126 24.04 9.84 -26.10
N ALA A 127 23.17 8.81 -26.13
CA ALA A 127 21.72 8.98 -25.98
C ALA A 127 21.41 9.98 -24.84
N PRO A 128 20.44 10.90 -25.02
CA PRO A 128 20.20 12.01 -24.10
C PRO A 128 20.18 11.52 -22.64
N GLN A 129 21.10 12.03 -21.83
CA GLN A 129 21.09 11.83 -20.39
C GLN A 129 20.38 13.04 -19.78
N GLU A 130 19.04 13.02 -19.74
CA GLU A 130 18.21 14.08 -19.14
C GLU A 130 18.74 14.53 -17.76
N PHE A 131 19.31 13.59 -17.00
CA PHE A 131 19.96 13.85 -15.73
C PHE A 131 21.24 14.73 -15.83
N THR A 132 22.08 14.50 -16.83
CA THR A 132 23.35 15.24 -17.01
C THR A 132 23.09 16.69 -17.41
N GLU A 133 22.13 16.92 -18.31
CA GLU A 133 21.71 18.28 -18.71
C GLU A 133 21.13 19.06 -17.51
N GLY A 134 20.27 18.41 -16.71
CA GLY A 134 19.73 19.01 -15.49
C GLY A 134 20.81 19.36 -14.45
N LEU A 135 21.83 18.51 -14.28
CA LEU A 135 22.95 18.79 -13.39
C LEU A 135 23.78 19.99 -13.84
N GLU A 136 24.04 20.11 -15.15
CA GLU A 136 24.77 21.25 -15.71
C GLU A 136 23.99 22.56 -15.54
N GLU A 137 22.66 22.54 -15.70
CA GLU A 137 21.79 23.69 -15.48
C GLU A 137 21.79 24.14 -14.01
N VAL A 138 21.71 23.20 -13.07
CA VAL A 138 21.81 23.50 -11.63
C VAL A 138 23.17 24.11 -11.29
N GLN A 139 24.26 23.57 -11.84
CA GLN A 139 25.61 24.11 -11.61
C GLN A 139 25.78 25.53 -12.17
N SER A 140 25.30 25.76 -13.40
CA SER A 140 25.31 27.08 -14.04
C SER A 140 24.49 28.09 -13.23
N THR A 141 23.28 27.72 -12.81
CA THR A 141 22.40 28.56 -12.00
C THR A 141 23.02 28.90 -10.66
N ALA A 142 23.68 27.94 -9.99
CA ALA A 142 24.37 28.19 -8.73
C ALA A 142 25.50 29.22 -8.89
N GLN A 143 26.21 29.23 -10.01
CA GLN A 143 27.22 30.27 -10.31
C GLN A 143 26.58 31.64 -10.50
N GLN A 144 25.45 31.72 -11.20
CA GLN A 144 24.72 32.97 -11.43
C GLN A 144 24.17 33.56 -10.12
N ILE A 145 23.60 32.73 -9.24
CA ILE A 145 23.12 33.17 -7.91
C ILE A 145 24.29 33.73 -7.09
N ARG A 146 25.44 33.05 -7.08
CA ARG A 146 26.64 33.55 -6.38
C ARG A 146 27.14 34.87 -6.92
N ALA A 147 26.99 35.13 -8.21
CA ALA A 147 27.41 36.38 -8.86
C ALA A 147 26.37 37.51 -8.74
N ASN A 148 25.15 37.23 -8.26
CA ASN A 148 24.08 38.22 -8.16
C ASN A 148 24.34 39.23 -7.02
N LEU A 149 24.29 40.52 -7.34
CA LEU A 149 24.62 41.61 -6.41
C LEU A 149 23.63 41.72 -5.24
N ASP A 150 22.34 41.49 -5.48
CA ASP A 150 21.32 41.54 -4.42
C ASP A 150 21.47 40.36 -3.46
N PHE A 151 21.80 39.16 -3.98
CA PHE A 151 22.09 37.99 -3.16
C PHE A 151 23.32 38.19 -2.27
N GLN A 152 24.34 38.90 -2.76
CA GLN A 152 25.54 39.20 -1.97
C GLN A 152 25.32 40.29 -0.92
N SER A 153 24.45 41.27 -1.19
CA SER A 153 24.33 42.49 -0.39
C SER A 153 23.09 42.54 0.52
N ASN A 154 22.04 41.75 0.24
CA ASN A 154 20.79 41.74 1.00
C ASN A 154 20.62 40.44 1.81
N ARG A 155 20.77 40.53 3.15
CA ARG A 155 20.66 39.35 4.04
C ARG A 155 19.29 38.67 4.02
N CYS A 156 18.20 39.42 3.88
CA CYS A 156 16.86 38.83 3.84
C CYS A 156 16.67 38.03 2.55
N PHE A 157 17.09 38.60 1.42
CA PHE A 157 17.05 37.92 0.13
C PHE A 157 17.97 36.68 0.12
N GLN A 158 19.18 36.81 0.67
CA GLN A 158 20.10 35.69 0.85
C GLN A 158 19.50 34.57 1.70
N HIS A 159 18.82 34.90 2.80
CA HIS A 159 18.18 33.91 3.68
C HIS A 159 17.07 33.16 2.95
N ILE A 160 16.13 33.85 2.29
CA ILE A 160 15.01 33.24 1.57
C ILE A 160 15.52 32.28 0.48
N VAL A 161 16.46 32.74 -0.36
CA VAL A 161 17.04 31.91 -1.43
C VAL A 161 17.80 30.71 -0.84
N SER A 162 18.50 30.89 0.28
CA SER A 162 19.22 29.79 0.95
C SER A 162 18.27 28.74 1.53
N GLN A 163 17.09 29.13 2.03
CA GLN A 163 16.09 28.17 2.50
C GLN A 163 15.57 27.30 1.36
N SER A 164 15.20 27.90 0.22
CA SER A 164 14.74 27.15 -0.96
C SER A 164 15.80 26.16 -1.48
N LEU A 165 17.07 26.56 -1.52
CA LEU A 165 18.17 25.67 -1.91
C LEU A 165 18.38 24.52 -0.92
N ARG A 166 18.20 24.76 0.39
CA ARG A 166 18.29 23.69 1.41
C ARG A 166 17.13 22.71 1.30
N GLU A 167 15.92 23.18 1.07
CA GLU A 167 14.74 22.33 0.84
C GLU A 167 14.95 21.41 -0.37
N MET A 168 15.38 21.96 -1.51
CA MET A 168 15.74 21.18 -2.70
C MET A 168 16.85 20.17 -2.41
N GLY A 169 17.90 20.58 -1.70
CA GLY A 169 19.00 19.70 -1.30
C GLY A 169 18.54 18.53 -0.43
N SER A 170 17.66 18.79 0.55
CA SER A 170 17.07 17.77 1.43
C SER A 170 16.24 16.75 0.63
N GLN A 171 15.42 17.22 -0.31
CA GLN A 171 14.63 16.35 -1.18
C GLN A 171 15.52 15.42 -2.02
N LEU A 172 16.60 15.95 -2.61
CA LEU A 172 17.53 15.15 -3.43
C LEU A 172 18.38 14.17 -2.60
N GLN A 173 18.67 14.49 -1.33
CA GLN A 173 19.40 13.58 -0.43
C GLN A 173 18.64 12.26 -0.20
N SER A 174 17.30 12.28 -0.24
CA SER A 174 16.48 11.07 -0.06
C SER A 174 16.77 9.97 -1.11
N ILE A 175 17.19 10.36 -2.31
CA ILE A 175 17.57 9.44 -3.40
C ILE A 175 18.86 8.68 -3.06
N GLY A 176 19.80 9.32 -2.33
CA GLY A 176 21.09 8.73 -1.99
C GLY A 176 21.01 7.53 -1.03
N SER A 177 19.86 7.34 -0.38
CA SER A 177 19.64 6.32 0.65
C SER A 177 18.67 5.20 0.26
N GLY A 178 18.08 5.20 -0.94
CA GLY A 178 17.12 4.16 -1.36
C GLY A 178 16.41 4.43 -2.69
N SER A 179 15.36 3.66 -2.98
CA SER A 179 14.58 3.72 -4.24
C SER A 179 13.42 4.72 -4.19
N GLN A 180 13.51 5.77 -3.36
CA GLN A 180 12.40 6.70 -3.10
C GLN A 180 12.80 8.16 -3.31
N TYR A 181 11.85 8.95 -3.80
CA TYR A 181 11.97 10.39 -3.96
C TYR A 181 10.70 11.08 -3.46
N MET A 182 10.84 12.06 -2.57
CA MET A 182 9.70 12.74 -1.94
C MET A 182 9.71 14.24 -2.23
N VAL A 183 8.55 14.77 -2.62
CA VAL A 183 8.35 16.20 -2.91
C VAL A 183 6.98 16.67 -2.39
N PRO A 184 6.72 17.98 -2.24
CA PRO A 184 5.39 18.47 -1.90
C PRO A 184 4.34 17.97 -2.88
N ALA A 185 3.18 17.56 -2.38
CA ALA A 185 2.08 17.01 -3.20
C ALA A 185 1.60 17.99 -4.29
N THR A 186 1.76 19.29 -4.08
CA THR A 186 1.43 20.34 -5.05
C THR A 186 2.26 20.24 -6.34
N GLN A 187 3.42 19.57 -6.30
CA GLN A 187 4.28 19.39 -7.47
C GLN A 187 3.91 18.17 -8.32
N TYR A 188 3.20 17.19 -7.75
CA TYR A 188 2.83 15.94 -8.42
C TYR A 188 2.22 16.13 -9.82
N PRO A 189 1.26 17.07 -10.04
CA PRO A 189 0.68 17.30 -11.36
C PRO A 189 1.69 17.62 -12.45
N PHE A 190 2.72 18.41 -12.14
CA PHE A 190 3.72 18.84 -13.12
C PHE A 190 4.62 17.68 -13.52
N TYR A 191 5.02 16.84 -12.57
CA TYR A 191 5.78 15.62 -12.86
C TYR A 191 4.97 14.64 -13.70
N LEU A 192 3.69 14.44 -13.37
CA LEU A 192 2.82 13.53 -14.12
C LEU A 192 2.58 14.02 -15.55
N ILE A 193 2.27 15.31 -15.74
CA ILE A 193 2.09 15.91 -17.07
C ILE A 193 3.39 15.81 -17.88
N SER A 194 4.55 16.09 -17.26
CA SER A 194 5.84 15.96 -17.92
C SER A 194 6.08 14.51 -18.37
N ALA A 195 5.88 13.53 -17.50
CA ALA A 195 6.02 12.11 -17.85
C ALA A 195 5.08 11.69 -18.99
N GLN A 196 3.82 12.12 -18.97
CA GLN A 196 2.85 11.82 -20.04
C GLN A 196 3.22 12.48 -21.37
N ASN A 197 3.78 13.70 -21.36
CA ASN A 197 4.10 14.45 -22.57
C ASN A 197 5.48 14.10 -23.17
N VAL A 198 6.50 14.02 -22.31
CA VAL A 198 7.90 13.80 -22.68
C VAL A 198 8.17 12.31 -22.88
N LEU A 199 7.82 11.49 -21.89
CA LEU A 199 8.09 10.05 -21.91
C LEU A 199 6.99 9.24 -22.58
N ARG A 200 5.86 9.87 -22.94
CA ARG A 200 4.63 9.18 -23.36
C ARG A 200 4.18 8.14 -22.34
N ALA A 201 4.35 8.47 -21.06
CA ALA A 201 4.07 7.52 -19.98
C ALA A 201 2.59 7.12 -19.95
N ARG A 202 2.34 5.82 -19.79
CA ARG A 202 1.02 5.26 -19.50
C ARG A 202 0.79 5.33 -18.00
N VAL A 203 -0.43 5.65 -17.60
CA VAL A 203 -0.74 5.83 -16.17
C VAL A 203 -1.87 4.89 -15.76
N LYS A 204 -1.62 4.12 -14.71
CA LYS A 204 -2.62 3.31 -14.01
C LYS A 204 -2.86 3.93 -12.63
N ALA A 205 -4.04 4.48 -12.37
CA ALA A 205 -4.27 5.27 -11.15
C ALA A 205 -5.61 4.98 -10.47
N LEU A 206 -5.60 5.13 -9.14
CA LEU A 206 -6.77 5.22 -8.28
C LEU A 206 -6.86 6.66 -7.74
N ALA A 207 -8.00 7.31 -7.95
CA ALA A 207 -8.27 8.68 -7.52
C ALA A 207 -9.54 8.73 -6.65
N LEU A 208 -9.42 9.21 -5.43
CA LEU A 208 -10.48 9.38 -4.45
C LEU A 208 -11.17 10.72 -4.65
N VAL A 209 -12.43 10.68 -5.01
CA VAL A 209 -13.26 11.87 -5.19
C VAL A 209 -13.95 12.23 -3.86
N ASP A 210 -13.47 13.32 -3.26
CA ASP A 210 -14.02 13.96 -2.06
C ASP A 210 -14.39 15.45 -2.29
N GLN A 211 -14.79 16.15 -1.22
CA GLN A 211 -15.15 17.58 -1.27
C GLN A 211 -13.97 18.50 -1.59
N GLU A 212 -12.71 18.07 -1.39
CA GLU A 212 -11.51 18.80 -1.81
C GLU A 212 -11.23 18.61 -3.32
N GLU A 213 -11.62 17.49 -3.93
CA GLU A 213 -11.40 17.18 -5.35
C GLU A 213 -12.25 17.98 -6.35
N LEU A 214 -13.27 18.73 -5.89
CA LEU A 214 -13.94 19.74 -6.72
C LEU A 214 -12.95 20.80 -7.26
N PHE A 215 -11.76 20.91 -6.67
CA PHE A 215 -10.64 21.75 -7.11
C PHE A 215 -9.98 21.26 -8.42
N TRP A 216 -9.96 19.95 -8.72
CA TRP A 216 -9.30 19.42 -9.93
C TRP A 216 -10.04 19.73 -11.23
N GLN A 217 -11.32 20.11 -11.15
CA GLN A 217 -12.14 20.43 -12.33
C GLN A 217 -11.74 21.74 -13.01
N GLN A 218 -11.06 22.66 -12.32
CA GLN A 218 -10.84 24.03 -12.79
C GLN A 218 -9.39 24.38 -13.15
N GLY A 219 -8.49 23.40 -13.29
CA GLY A 219 -7.09 23.68 -13.59
C GLY A 219 -6.26 22.47 -14.02
N VAL A 220 -5.14 22.23 -13.32
CA VAL A 220 -4.09 21.27 -13.71
C VAL A 220 -4.58 19.81 -13.74
N GLY A 221 -5.62 19.46 -12.96
CA GLY A 221 -6.23 18.13 -12.98
C GLY A 221 -6.87 17.78 -14.31
N ARG A 222 -7.52 18.75 -14.96
CA ARG A 222 -8.04 18.56 -16.31
C ARG A 222 -6.91 18.29 -17.31
N VAL A 223 -5.80 19.01 -17.19
CA VAL A 223 -4.63 18.82 -18.07
C VAL A 223 -4.01 17.44 -17.90
N ILE A 224 -3.91 16.92 -16.67
CA ILE A 224 -3.46 15.54 -16.42
C ILE A 224 -4.33 14.54 -17.19
N ASN A 225 -5.65 14.68 -17.07
CA ASN A 225 -6.59 13.74 -17.69
C ASN A 225 -6.59 13.88 -19.22
N GLU A 226 -6.46 15.09 -19.76
CA GLU A 226 -6.44 15.33 -21.21
C GLU A 226 -5.10 14.95 -21.87
N SER A 227 -4.00 14.89 -21.11
CA SER A 227 -2.67 14.49 -21.61
C SER A 227 -2.36 13.00 -21.44
N ALA A 228 -3.27 12.21 -20.87
CA ALA A 228 -3.09 10.78 -20.67
C ALA A 228 -3.03 10.01 -22.01
N GLN A 229 -2.21 8.96 -22.05
CA GLN A 229 -2.16 8.06 -23.21
C GLN A 229 -3.41 7.15 -23.26
N PRO A 230 -3.89 6.71 -24.45
CA PRO A 230 -5.12 5.91 -24.59
C PRO A 230 -5.13 4.59 -23.82
N GLU A 231 -3.96 4.00 -23.60
CA GLU A 231 -3.77 2.76 -22.84
C GLU A 231 -3.83 2.98 -21.31
N SER A 232 -3.89 4.24 -20.86
CA SER A 232 -3.99 4.58 -19.45
C SER A 232 -5.30 4.10 -18.84
N VAL A 233 -5.27 3.80 -17.54
CA VAL A 233 -6.42 3.35 -16.76
C VAL A 233 -6.56 4.24 -15.54
N ARG A 234 -7.76 4.77 -15.30
CA ARG A 234 -8.06 5.48 -14.06
C ARG A 234 -9.34 4.98 -13.43
N VAL A 235 -9.27 4.65 -12.15
CA VAL A 235 -10.41 4.32 -11.31
C VAL A 235 -10.72 5.54 -10.43
N PHE A 236 -11.95 6.05 -10.53
CA PHE A 236 -12.44 7.12 -9.67
C PHE A 236 -13.30 6.52 -8.55
N ALA A 237 -12.89 6.73 -7.31
CA ALA A 237 -13.56 6.21 -6.13
C ALA A 237 -14.37 7.31 -5.44
N PHE A 238 -15.69 7.20 -5.45
CA PHE A 238 -16.59 8.25 -4.99
C PHE A 238 -17.08 8.02 -3.57
N THR A 239 -16.89 9.01 -2.70
CA THR A 239 -17.43 9.00 -1.33
C THR A 239 -18.94 9.25 -1.29
N SER A 240 -19.50 9.96 -2.29
CA SER A 240 -20.93 10.23 -2.38
C SER A 240 -21.48 10.03 -3.80
N SER A 241 -22.75 9.58 -3.89
CA SER A 241 -23.46 9.52 -5.16
C SER A 241 -23.69 10.90 -5.77
N GLY A 242 -23.80 11.95 -4.94
CA GLY A 242 -23.92 13.33 -5.40
C GLY A 242 -22.68 13.82 -6.16
N ASP A 243 -21.48 13.49 -5.68
CA ASP A 243 -20.21 13.80 -6.37
C ASP A 243 -20.10 13.05 -7.69
N PHE A 244 -20.48 11.77 -7.70
CA PHE A 244 -20.54 10.97 -8.93
C PHE A 244 -21.47 11.61 -9.97
N HIS A 245 -22.67 12.05 -9.57
CA HIS A 245 -23.60 12.71 -10.50
C HIS A 245 -23.02 14.00 -11.08
N ARG A 246 -22.32 14.80 -10.27
CA ARG A 246 -21.67 16.04 -10.73
C ARG A 246 -20.55 15.76 -11.75
N MET A 247 -19.78 14.69 -11.54
CA MET A 247 -18.63 14.36 -12.39
C MET A 247 -18.97 13.49 -13.60
N PHE A 248 -20.16 12.93 -13.66
CA PHE A 248 -20.50 11.90 -14.66
C PHE A 248 -20.22 12.32 -16.11
N GLU A 249 -20.63 13.52 -16.51
CA GLU A 249 -20.37 14.03 -17.87
C GLU A 249 -18.87 14.16 -18.14
N THR A 250 -18.09 14.65 -17.16
CA THR A 250 -16.63 14.73 -17.25
C THR A 250 -15.98 13.34 -17.37
N LEU A 251 -16.47 12.34 -16.63
CA LEU A 251 -15.98 10.96 -16.75
C LEU A 251 -16.26 10.38 -18.14
N THR A 252 -17.45 10.62 -18.72
CA THR A 252 -17.75 10.16 -20.09
C THR A 252 -16.88 10.86 -21.14
N TYR A 253 -16.48 12.11 -20.90
CA TYR A 253 -15.52 12.81 -21.74
C TYR A 253 -14.12 12.18 -21.64
N TYR A 254 -13.61 11.93 -20.44
CA TYR A 254 -12.31 11.26 -20.25
C TYR A 254 -12.30 9.83 -20.79
N ALA A 255 -13.43 9.12 -20.71
CA ALA A 255 -13.59 7.80 -21.30
C ALA A 255 -13.42 7.78 -22.83
N GLY A 256 -13.49 8.95 -23.49
CA GLY A 256 -13.17 9.10 -24.91
C GLY A 256 -11.67 9.21 -25.21
N ILE A 257 -10.85 9.39 -24.17
CA ILE A 257 -9.40 9.55 -24.26
C ILE A 257 -8.70 8.26 -23.82
N TYR A 258 -9.06 7.73 -22.65
CA TYR A 258 -8.43 6.56 -22.03
C TYR A 258 -9.47 5.74 -21.23
N ARG A 259 -9.06 4.63 -20.61
CA ARG A 259 -9.99 3.73 -19.90
C ARG A 259 -10.38 4.28 -18.51
N VAL A 260 -11.66 4.55 -18.33
CA VAL A 260 -12.20 5.10 -17.08
C VAL A 260 -13.09 4.09 -16.37
N TYR A 261 -12.92 3.97 -15.06
CA TYR A 261 -13.76 3.16 -14.18
C TYR A 261 -14.22 4.00 -12.99
N ALA A 262 -15.36 3.64 -12.41
CA ALA A 262 -15.89 4.25 -11.21
C ALA A 262 -16.29 3.20 -10.18
N ILE A 263 -16.01 3.48 -8.91
CA ILE A 263 -16.35 2.63 -7.77
C ILE A 263 -16.80 3.51 -6.60
N SER A 264 -17.62 3.01 -5.67
CA SER A 264 -17.87 3.74 -4.43
C SER A 264 -16.67 3.55 -3.49
N TYR A 265 -16.35 4.59 -2.72
CA TYR A 265 -15.31 4.50 -1.70
C TYR A 265 -15.62 3.37 -0.70
N GLU A 266 -16.89 3.21 -0.35
CA GLU A 266 -17.37 2.12 0.51
C GLU A 266 -17.04 0.73 -0.08
N HIS A 267 -17.29 0.49 -1.37
CA HIS A 267 -16.94 -0.78 -2.01
C HIS A 267 -15.42 -0.98 -2.09
N LEU A 268 -14.69 0.10 -2.40
CA LEU A 268 -13.24 0.10 -2.45
C LEU A 268 -12.64 -0.33 -1.11
N VAL A 269 -12.95 0.36 -0.01
CA VAL A 269 -12.39 0.04 1.31
C VAL A 269 -12.89 -1.30 1.84
N ALA A 270 -14.13 -1.68 1.51
CA ALA A 270 -14.67 -2.97 1.92
C ALA A 270 -13.87 -4.16 1.35
N LYS A 271 -13.34 -4.06 0.13
CA LYS A 271 -12.59 -5.17 -0.51
C LYS A 271 -11.07 -4.94 -0.58
N PHE A 272 -10.63 -3.69 -0.50
CA PHE A 272 -9.25 -3.28 -0.78
C PHE A 272 -8.77 -2.22 0.22
N SER A 273 -9.07 -2.39 1.51
CA SER A 273 -8.74 -1.41 2.58
C SER A 273 -7.29 -0.92 2.56
N ALA A 274 -6.31 -1.80 2.25
CA ALA A 274 -4.89 -1.43 2.14
C ALA A 274 -4.58 -0.43 1.02
N PHE A 275 -5.48 -0.31 0.03
CA PHE A 275 -5.34 0.53 -1.16
C PHE A 275 -6.41 1.61 -1.22
N GLY A 276 -7.04 1.94 -0.09
CA GLY A 276 -8.08 2.98 0.02
C GLY A 276 -7.54 4.42 -0.04
N LYS A 277 -6.42 4.66 -0.71
CA LYS A 277 -5.75 5.97 -0.84
C LYS A 277 -5.34 6.22 -2.29
N ASP A 278 -5.13 7.47 -2.65
CA ASP A 278 -4.68 7.86 -3.98
C ASP A 278 -3.29 7.32 -4.32
N PHE A 279 -3.17 6.74 -5.50
CA PHE A 279 -1.88 6.38 -6.08
C PHE A 279 -1.92 6.33 -7.61
N SER A 280 -0.74 6.40 -8.21
CA SER A 280 -0.52 6.19 -9.64
C SER A 280 0.69 5.29 -9.87
N ILE A 281 0.60 4.47 -10.90
CA ILE A 281 1.70 3.72 -11.45
C ILE A 281 1.97 4.35 -12.81
N ILE A 282 3.14 4.98 -12.91
CA ILE A 282 3.60 5.69 -14.10
C ILE A 282 4.56 4.76 -14.81
N GLU A 283 4.22 4.39 -16.04
CA GLU A 283 4.97 3.43 -16.83
C GLU A 283 5.51 4.08 -18.10
N ALA A 284 6.82 4.02 -18.29
CA ALA A 284 7.49 4.46 -19.52
C ALA A 284 8.65 3.52 -19.84
N ASP A 285 8.79 3.14 -21.10
CA ASP A 285 9.89 2.28 -21.59
C ASP A 285 10.08 0.94 -20.85
N GLY A 286 9.01 0.40 -20.25
CA GLY A 286 9.04 -0.84 -19.45
C GLY A 286 9.42 -0.63 -17.98
N ASP A 287 9.89 0.56 -17.63
CA ASP A 287 10.13 0.98 -16.25
C ASP A 287 8.85 1.53 -15.62
N ARG A 288 8.74 1.35 -14.30
CA ARG A 288 7.56 1.73 -13.54
C ARG A 288 7.95 2.42 -12.24
N VAL A 289 7.20 3.46 -11.92
CA VAL A 289 7.29 4.18 -10.64
C VAL A 289 5.90 4.29 -10.04
N LEU A 290 5.81 4.01 -8.73
CA LEU A 290 4.63 4.25 -7.92
C LEU A 290 4.68 5.67 -7.35
N GLY A 291 3.72 6.52 -7.70
CA GLY A 291 3.42 7.76 -7.00
C GLY A 291 2.32 7.53 -5.96
N SER A 292 2.62 7.73 -4.68
CA SER A 292 1.64 7.59 -3.59
C SER A 292 1.76 8.74 -2.60
N TYR A 293 0.64 9.25 -2.09
CA TYR A 293 0.67 10.29 -1.06
C TYR A 293 1.13 9.72 0.28
N ALA A 294 1.99 10.46 0.97
CA ALA A 294 2.56 10.10 2.27
C ALA A 294 2.57 11.30 3.23
N GLY A 295 2.85 11.06 4.51
CA GLY A 295 3.08 12.08 5.52
C GLY A 295 1.92 12.29 6.53
N PRO A 296 2.17 12.97 7.67
CA PRO A 296 1.15 13.31 8.66
C PRO A 296 0.14 14.34 8.13
N VAL A 297 -1.02 14.43 8.78
CA VAL A 297 -2.08 15.40 8.45
C VAL A 297 -1.53 16.84 8.60
N GLY A 298 -1.33 17.54 7.47
CA GLY A 298 -0.92 18.96 7.44
C GLY A 298 0.04 19.33 6.30
N GLU A 299 0.95 18.43 5.92
CA GLU A 299 1.85 18.60 4.78
C GLU A 299 1.75 17.39 3.86
N LYS A 300 0.84 17.43 2.88
CA LYS A 300 0.70 16.36 1.89
C LYS A 300 2.00 16.31 1.07
N VAL A 301 2.75 15.22 1.16
CA VAL A 301 3.91 14.94 0.28
C VAL A 301 3.55 13.81 -0.68
N ILE A 302 4.08 13.87 -1.90
CA ILE A 302 4.03 12.75 -2.84
C ILE A 302 5.36 12.01 -2.77
N ARG A 303 5.28 10.68 -2.67
CA ARG A 303 6.42 9.79 -2.73
C ARG A 303 6.40 9.04 -4.05
N PHE A 304 7.51 9.09 -4.77
CA PHE A 304 7.80 8.26 -5.93
C PHE A 304 8.69 7.09 -5.50
N SER A 305 8.25 5.87 -5.77
CA SER A 305 8.96 4.63 -5.43
C SER A 305 9.24 3.82 -6.68
N ALA A 306 10.50 3.43 -6.86
CA ALA A 306 10.93 2.47 -7.88
C ALA A 306 11.11 1.04 -7.31
N ASP A 307 10.61 0.80 -6.09
CA ASP A 307 10.60 -0.54 -5.49
C ASP A 307 9.69 -1.47 -6.31
N VAL A 308 10.28 -2.55 -6.83
CA VAL A 308 9.61 -3.46 -7.75
C VAL A 308 8.46 -4.21 -7.09
N ASP A 309 8.63 -4.66 -5.84
CA ASP A 309 7.61 -5.43 -5.13
C ASP A 309 6.43 -4.54 -4.78
N GLU A 310 6.71 -3.33 -4.33
CA GLU A 310 5.68 -2.34 -4.02
C GLU A 310 4.87 -1.95 -5.27
N VAL A 311 5.53 -1.71 -6.40
CA VAL A 311 4.88 -1.41 -7.68
C VAL A 311 3.99 -2.57 -8.12
N ILE A 312 4.49 -3.82 -8.05
CA ILE A 312 3.73 -5.02 -8.43
C ILE A 312 2.50 -5.21 -7.55
N ASP A 313 2.61 -4.96 -6.24
CA ASP A 313 1.49 -5.11 -5.31
C ASP A 313 0.37 -4.09 -5.59
N HIS A 314 0.73 -2.84 -5.86
CA HIS A 314 -0.23 -1.81 -6.25
C HIS A 314 -0.85 -2.09 -7.63
N GLU A 315 -0.07 -2.61 -8.57
CA GLU A 315 -0.58 -2.96 -9.90
C GLU A 315 -1.62 -4.08 -9.80
N ARG A 316 -1.29 -5.17 -9.09
CA ARG A 316 -2.23 -6.28 -8.83
C ARG A 316 -3.47 -5.82 -8.09
N ALA A 317 -3.32 -4.90 -7.13
CA ALA A 317 -4.45 -4.33 -6.43
C ALA A 317 -5.37 -3.55 -7.38
N LEU A 318 -4.80 -2.69 -8.22
CA LEU A 318 -5.57 -1.92 -9.18
C LEU A 318 -6.28 -2.83 -10.20
N ASP A 319 -5.63 -3.88 -10.70
CA ASP A 319 -6.26 -4.84 -11.61
C ASP A 319 -7.48 -5.52 -10.96
N ARG A 320 -7.40 -5.88 -9.67
CA ARG A 320 -8.54 -6.42 -8.91
C ARG A 320 -9.63 -5.39 -8.65
N ILE A 321 -9.26 -4.12 -8.43
CA ILE A 321 -10.22 -3.02 -8.28
C ILE A 321 -10.97 -2.80 -9.59
N VAL A 322 -10.25 -2.74 -10.72
CA VAL A 322 -10.81 -2.61 -12.07
C VAL A 322 -11.80 -3.75 -12.35
N ALA A 323 -11.50 -4.97 -11.92
CA ALA A 323 -12.39 -6.12 -12.11
C ALA A 323 -13.75 -6.00 -11.40
N VAL A 324 -13.86 -5.17 -10.36
CA VAL A 324 -15.12 -4.95 -9.61
C VAL A 324 -15.70 -3.55 -9.78
N ALA A 325 -14.93 -2.62 -10.34
CA ALA A 325 -15.36 -1.26 -10.64
C ALA A 325 -16.23 -1.22 -11.91
N ARG A 326 -17.13 -0.24 -11.99
CA ARG A 326 -17.98 -0.04 -13.16
C ARG A 326 -17.17 0.68 -14.26
N PRO A 327 -17.02 0.14 -15.47
CA PRO A 327 -16.45 0.90 -16.59
C PRO A 327 -17.38 2.08 -16.96
N ILE A 328 -16.78 3.22 -17.31
CA ILE A 328 -17.48 4.37 -17.89
C ILE A 328 -17.12 4.45 -19.37
N ALA A 329 -18.13 4.57 -20.24
CA ALA A 329 -17.94 4.72 -21.67
C ALA A 329 -18.46 6.08 -22.17
N PRO A 330 -17.98 6.60 -23.32
CA PRO A 330 -18.54 7.81 -23.93
C PRO A 330 -20.06 7.73 -24.18
N ASP A 331 -20.56 6.53 -24.49
CA ASP A 331 -21.97 6.25 -24.78
C ASP A 331 -22.85 6.10 -23.52
N ASP A 332 -22.29 6.33 -22.33
CA ASP A 332 -23.05 6.34 -21.08
C ASP A 332 -23.79 7.66 -20.82
N ARG A 333 -23.62 8.68 -21.66
CA ARG A 333 -24.32 9.98 -21.50
C ARG A 333 -25.82 9.79 -21.27
N GLY A 334 -26.34 10.50 -20.28
CA GLY A 334 -27.74 10.40 -19.85
C GLY A 334 -28.09 9.15 -19.02
N LYS A 335 -27.16 8.22 -18.76
CA LYS A 335 -27.39 6.99 -17.97
C LYS A 335 -26.91 7.09 -16.51
N VAL A 336 -26.72 8.31 -16.00
CA VAL A 336 -26.13 8.57 -14.67
C VAL A 336 -26.85 7.83 -13.53
N VAL A 337 -28.19 7.76 -13.56
CA VAL A 337 -28.99 7.10 -12.51
C VAL A 337 -28.71 5.59 -12.48
N ALA A 338 -28.70 4.94 -13.65
CA ALA A 338 -28.41 3.50 -13.74
C ALA A 338 -26.95 3.19 -13.35
N ALA A 339 -26.01 4.04 -13.78
CA ALA A 339 -24.61 3.93 -13.40
C ALA A 339 -24.39 4.11 -11.89
N SER A 340 -25.06 5.09 -11.28
CA SER A 340 -25.00 5.35 -9.85
C SER A 340 -25.52 4.15 -9.06
N LYS A 341 -26.62 3.53 -9.50
CA LYS A 341 -27.13 2.32 -8.85
C LYS A 341 -26.11 1.18 -8.85
N GLN A 342 -25.43 0.93 -9.97
CA GLN A 342 -24.39 -0.10 -10.07
C GLN A 342 -23.21 0.16 -9.12
N ILE A 343 -22.82 1.43 -8.99
CA ILE A 343 -21.64 1.83 -8.20
C ILE A 343 -21.94 1.84 -6.70
N PHE A 344 -23.13 2.26 -6.28
CA PHE A 344 -23.45 2.50 -4.86
C PHE A 344 -24.38 1.44 -4.24
N GLU A 345 -25.19 0.74 -5.03
CA GLU A 345 -26.24 -0.17 -4.52
C GLU A 345 -26.04 -1.62 -4.96
N ASP A 346 -25.75 -1.90 -6.23
CA ASP A 346 -25.78 -3.27 -6.76
C ASP A 346 -24.70 -4.18 -6.14
N TRP A 347 -23.55 -3.64 -5.73
CA TRP A 347 -22.52 -4.43 -5.04
C TRP A 347 -22.91 -4.79 -3.59
N LYS A 348 -23.90 -4.10 -3.00
CA LYS A 348 -24.46 -4.41 -1.68
C LYS A 348 -25.43 -5.61 -1.73
N LEU A 349 -25.78 -6.09 -2.92
CA LEU A 349 -26.78 -7.15 -3.14
C LEU A 349 -26.21 -8.59 -3.11
N SER A 350 -25.21 -8.88 -2.29
CA SER A 350 -24.90 -10.28 -1.89
C SER A 350 -25.53 -10.57 -0.51
N PRO A 351 -26.59 -11.39 -0.41
CA PRO A 351 -27.31 -11.63 0.84
C PRO A 351 -26.59 -12.52 1.88
N LEU A 352 -25.26 -12.44 2.05
CA LEU A 352 -24.57 -13.25 3.08
C LEU A 352 -23.28 -12.64 3.70
N MET A 353 -22.96 -11.37 3.50
CA MET A 353 -21.85 -10.70 4.21
C MET A 353 -22.27 -9.29 4.61
N LEU A 354 -23.14 -9.17 5.62
CA LEU A 354 -23.12 -7.99 6.48
C LEU A 354 -21.77 -8.06 7.20
N LYS A 355 -20.75 -7.38 6.66
CA LYS A 355 -19.44 -7.25 7.31
C LYS A 355 -19.67 -6.51 8.61
N THR A 356 -19.71 -7.24 9.70
CA THR A 356 -19.94 -6.68 11.03
C THR A 356 -18.76 -5.78 11.36
N ALA A 357 -19.06 -4.55 11.73
CA ALA A 357 -18.11 -3.58 12.27
C ALA A 357 -18.53 -3.33 13.72
N GLU A 358 -17.56 -3.33 14.61
CA GLU A 358 -17.74 -3.22 16.05
C GLU A 358 -16.71 -2.19 16.54
N MET A 359 -15.53 -2.59 17.00
CA MET A 359 -14.46 -1.68 17.39
C MET A 359 -14.03 -0.72 16.26
N SER A 360 -14.05 -1.16 14.99
CA SER A 360 -13.63 -0.33 13.85
C SER A 360 -14.60 0.81 13.52
N LEU A 361 -15.74 0.92 14.21
CA LEU A 361 -16.67 2.04 14.04
C LEU A 361 -16.18 3.33 14.70
N TYR A 362 -15.37 3.21 15.75
CA TYR A 362 -14.94 4.35 16.57
C TYR A 362 -13.42 4.37 16.83
N ILE A 363 -12.70 3.30 16.55
CA ILE A 363 -11.23 3.20 16.67
C ILE A 363 -10.59 2.96 15.30
N ALA A 364 -9.51 3.68 15.02
CA ALA A 364 -8.66 3.43 13.86
C ALA A 364 -7.80 2.16 14.10
N ILE A 365 -8.03 1.13 13.29
CA ILE A 365 -7.43 -0.21 13.52
C ILE A 365 -5.90 -0.22 13.42
N ASP A 366 -5.31 0.60 12.55
CA ASP A 366 -3.85 0.69 12.46
C ASP A 366 -3.24 1.36 13.70
N ASP A 367 -3.91 2.38 14.26
CA ASP A 367 -3.47 3.03 15.50
C ASP A 367 -3.62 2.09 16.70
N TYR A 368 -4.73 1.33 16.77
CA TYR A 368 -4.91 0.28 17.78
C TYR A 368 -3.79 -0.77 17.72
N ASP A 369 -3.52 -1.36 16.55
CA ASP A 369 -2.49 -2.39 16.40
C ASP A 369 -1.08 -1.89 16.77
N GLU A 370 -0.81 -0.59 16.57
CA GLU A 370 0.49 0.03 16.87
C GLU A 370 0.64 0.41 18.35
N PHE A 371 -0.41 0.93 18.99
CA PHE A 371 -0.29 1.58 20.30
C PHE A 371 -0.90 0.80 21.47
N GLU A 372 -1.75 -0.20 21.24
CA GLU A 372 -2.47 -0.89 22.32
C GLU A 372 -1.54 -1.57 23.34
N GLU A 373 -0.35 -2.03 22.94
CA GLU A 373 0.65 -2.60 23.88
C GLU A 373 1.17 -1.60 24.93
N ARG A 374 0.85 -0.31 24.79
CA ARG A 374 1.15 0.74 25.77
C ARG A 374 0.01 0.98 26.74
N HIS A 375 -1.16 0.37 26.51
CA HIS A 375 -2.27 0.40 27.44
C HIS A 375 -1.80 -0.07 28.82
N ALA A 376 -2.23 0.65 29.86
CA ALA A 376 -1.79 0.35 31.22
C ALA A 376 -2.09 -1.12 31.55
N TYR A 377 -1.08 -1.83 32.05
CA TYR A 377 -1.17 -3.21 32.51
C TYR A 377 -1.45 -4.29 31.45
N TYR A 378 -1.59 -3.93 30.16
CA TYR A 378 -1.99 -4.87 29.11
C TYR A 378 -0.91 -5.92 28.80
N VAL A 379 0.36 -5.51 28.74
CA VAL A 379 1.48 -6.43 28.52
C VAL A 379 1.67 -7.37 29.71
N GLU A 380 1.55 -6.86 30.93
CA GLU A 380 1.61 -7.65 32.16
C GLU A 380 0.47 -8.65 32.24
N MET A 381 -0.74 -8.26 31.82
CA MET A 381 -1.90 -9.14 31.75
C MET A 381 -1.66 -10.29 30.77
N MET A 382 -1.26 -10.00 29.52
CA MET A 382 -0.95 -11.05 28.53
C MET A 382 0.17 -11.98 29.01
N ALA A 383 1.17 -11.45 29.71
CA ALA A 383 2.24 -12.26 30.30
C ALA A 383 1.71 -13.21 31.38
N GLU A 384 0.80 -12.76 32.24
CA GLU A 384 0.15 -13.61 33.24
C GLU A 384 -0.77 -14.65 32.60
N MET A 385 -1.53 -14.30 31.56
CA MET A 385 -2.36 -15.26 30.81
C MET A 385 -1.50 -16.43 30.27
N LEU A 386 -0.34 -16.13 29.69
CA LEU A 386 0.62 -17.15 29.25
C LEU A 386 1.23 -17.92 30.42
N ALA A 387 1.45 -17.29 31.57
CA ALA A 387 1.92 -17.98 32.77
C ALA A 387 0.90 -19.01 33.27
N VAL A 388 -0.38 -18.66 33.33
CA VAL A 388 -1.49 -19.57 33.65
C VAL A 388 -1.54 -20.73 32.65
N PHE A 389 -1.50 -20.43 31.34
CA PHE A 389 -1.46 -21.43 30.28
C PHE A 389 -0.32 -22.44 30.47
N ARG A 390 0.92 -21.95 30.62
CA ARG A 390 2.12 -22.78 30.80
C ARG A 390 2.04 -23.64 32.07
N ALA A 391 1.53 -23.09 33.17
CA ALA A 391 1.39 -23.80 34.43
C ALA A 391 0.38 -24.95 34.34
N ARG A 392 -0.76 -24.74 33.66
CA ARG A 392 -1.84 -25.74 33.55
C ARG A 392 -1.60 -26.79 32.49
N ARG A 393 -0.93 -26.43 31.39
CA ARG A 393 -0.57 -27.40 30.36
C ARG A 393 0.33 -28.51 30.90
N GLY A 394 1.27 -28.17 31.80
CA GLY A 394 2.23 -29.10 32.40
C GLY A 394 3.07 -29.90 31.36
N ARG A 395 3.82 -30.92 31.79
CA ARG A 395 4.50 -31.87 30.87
C ARG A 395 3.53 -32.91 30.24
N ARG A 396 2.23 -32.79 30.51
CA ARG A 396 1.22 -33.82 30.22
C ARG A 396 1.03 -34.06 28.72
N TYR A 397 1.23 -33.04 27.90
CA TYR A 397 1.11 -33.10 26.44
C TYR A 397 2.45 -33.40 25.72
N SER A 398 3.56 -33.56 26.45
CA SER A 398 4.86 -33.85 25.85
C SER A 398 5.09 -35.34 25.54
N ARG A 399 4.12 -36.23 25.84
CA ARG A 399 4.28 -37.68 25.69
C ARG A 399 3.69 -38.25 24.41
N ASP A 400 2.69 -37.59 23.81
CA ASP A 400 1.93 -38.14 22.68
C ASP A 400 2.05 -37.35 21.36
N HIS A 401 2.94 -36.34 21.28
CA HIS A 401 3.15 -35.49 20.08
C HIS A 401 1.91 -34.71 19.58
N GLU A 402 0.81 -34.67 20.32
CA GLU A 402 -0.37 -33.87 19.95
C GLU A 402 -0.19 -32.40 20.35
N ARG A 403 -0.32 -31.51 19.35
CA ARG A 403 -0.29 -30.06 19.54
C ARG A 403 -1.54 -29.61 20.30
N CYS A 404 -1.34 -28.71 21.26
CA CYS A 404 -2.41 -28.11 22.04
C CYS A 404 -3.30 -27.24 21.15
N GLN A 405 -4.58 -27.60 21.05
CA GLN A 405 -5.59 -26.84 20.32
C GLN A 405 -6.11 -25.71 21.21
N ALA A 406 -5.83 -24.48 20.81
CA ALA A 406 -6.28 -23.27 21.47
C ALA A 406 -7.27 -22.50 20.59
N LEU A 407 -8.23 -21.84 21.23
CA LEU A 407 -9.17 -20.91 20.60
C LEU A 407 -9.03 -19.56 21.28
N GLU A 408 -8.91 -18.49 20.52
CA GLU A 408 -9.00 -17.13 21.01
C GLU A 408 -10.28 -16.50 20.47
N LEU A 409 -11.11 -15.99 21.36
CA LEU A 409 -12.38 -15.32 21.05
C LEU A 409 -12.20 -13.81 21.19
N GLY A 410 -12.53 -13.06 20.12
CA GLY A 410 -12.28 -11.63 20.05
C GLY A 410 -10.79 -11.32 19.95
N ALA A 411 -10.13 -11.89 18.94
CA ALA A 411 -8.69 -11.81 18.79
C ALA A 411 -8.18 -10.41 18.35
N GLY A 412 -9.07 -9.49 17.99
CA GLY A 412 -8.73 -8.14 17.55
C GLY A 412 -7.81 -8.20 16.33
N THR A 413 -6.65 -7.55 16.42
CA THR A 413 -5.60 -7.56 15.37
C THR A 413 -4.54 -8.66 15.58
N GLY A 414 -4.73 -9.52 16.58
CA GLY A 414 -3.89 -10.68 16.87
C GLY A 414 -2.70 -10.41 17.78
N ILE A 415 -2.73 -9.37 18.60
CA ILE A 415 -1.64 -9.00 19.52
C ILE A 415 -1.33 -10.15 20.49
N PHE A 416 -2.36 -10.71 21.13
CA PHE A 416 -2.23 -11.88 21.99
C PHE A 416 -2.05 -13.16 21.18
N THR A 417 -2.79 -13.34 20.08
CA THR A 417 -2.67 -14.52 19.20
C THR A 417 -1.24 -14.80 18.76
N ARG A 418 -0.49 -13.75 18.35
CA ARG A 418 0.92 -13.90 17.94
C ARG A 418 1.80 -14.43 19.06
N ARG A 419 1.55 -14.00 20.31
CA ARG A 419 2.29 -14.49 21.49
C ARG A 419 1.94 -15.94 21.78
N LEU A 420 0.66 -16.28 21.71
CA LEU A 420 0.18 -17.64 21.89
C LEU A 420 0.74 -18.60 20.82
N ALA A 421 0.78 -18.18 19.56
CA ALA A 421 1.35 -18.94 18.45
C ALA A 421 2.86 -19.19 18.61
N ASN A 422 3.58 -18.33 19.34
CA ASN A 422 4.99 -18.51 19.65
C ASN A 422 5.23 -19.52 20.80
N GLU A 423 4.19 -19.96 21.51
CA GLU A 423 4.33 -21.05 22.48
C GLU A 423 4.59 -22.39 21.76
N PRO A 424 5.50 -23.23 22.28
CA PRO A 424 5.83 -24.50 21.62
C PRO A 424 4.62 -25.43 21.61
N ASP A 425 4.40 -26.17 20.53
CA ASP A 425 3.33 -27.17 20.38
C ASP A 425 1.90 -26.61 20.60
N VAL A 426 1.63 -25.41 20.10
CA VAL A 426 0.29 -24.79 20.09
C VAL A 426 -0.21 -24.62 18.66
N GLU A 427 -1.47 -24.95 18.44
CA GLU A 427 -2.25 -24.54 17.26
C GLU A 427 -3.40 -23.67 17.73
N CYS A 428 -3.49 -22.43 17.23
CA CYS A 428 -4.52 -21.50 17.64
C CYS A 428 -5.48 -21.14 16.49
N VAL A 429 -6.76 -21.07 16.84
CA VAL A 429 -7.81 -20.47 16.02
C VAL A 429 -8.16 -19.15 16.65
N ALA A 430 -8.08 -18.06 15.88
CA ALA A 430 -8.34 -16.71 16.34
C ALA A 430 -9.60 -16.17 15.67
N VAL A 431 -10.65 -15.99 16.47
CA VAL A 431 -11.98 -15.56 16.00
C VAL A 431 -12.15 -14.07 16.24
N GLU A 432 -12.54 -13.36 15.19
CA GLU A 432 -12.80 -11.92 15.25
C GLU A 432 -14.06 -11.56 14.46
N ILE A 433 -14.99 -10.84 15.08
CA ILE A 433 -16.26 -10.46 14.45
C ILE A 433 -16.12 -9.22 13.58
N ASP A 434 -15.29 -8.25 14.03
CA ASP A 434 -15.04 -7.01 13.32
C ASP A 434 -14.24 -7.29 12.04
N PHE A 435 -14.83 -6.93 10.90
CA PHE A 435 -14.23 -7.22 9.61
C PHE A 435 -12.89 -6.49 9.39
N ALA A 436 -12.72 -5.26 9.89
CA ALA A 436 -11.47 -4.53 9.73
C ALA A 436 -10.37 -5.14 10.60
N CYS A 437 -10.70 -5.46 11.87
CA CYS A 437 -9.81 -6.20 12.77
C CYS A 437 -9.42 -7.56 12.18
N SER A 438 -10.40 -8.33 11.69
CA SER A 438 -10.17 -9.66 11.12
C SER A 438 -9.24 -9.64 9.90
N ASN A 439 -9.34 -8.62 9.02
CA ASN A 439 -8.40 -8.45 7.92
C ASN A 439 -6.98 -8.13 8.40
N LYS A 440 -6.84 -7.32 9.45
CA LYS A 440 -5.55 -6.99 10.05
C LYS A 440 -4.95 -8.21 10.75
N LEU A 441 -5.76 -8.95 11.51
CA LEU A 441 -5.44 -10.25 12.12
C LEU A 441 -4.91 -11.24 11.09
N GLU A 442 -5.62 -11.45 9.99
CA GLU A 442 -5.19 -12.36 8.92
C GLU A 442 -3.82 -11.95 8.36
N ARG A 443 -3.59 -10.65 8.12
CA ARG A 443 -2.28 -10.12 7.68
C ARG A 443 -1.19 -10.36 8.71
N ASN A 444 -1.46 -10.08 9.97
CA ASN A 444 -0.52 -10.21 11.08
C ASN A 444 -0.17 -11.69 11.37
N LEU A 445 -1.05 -12.63 11.01
CA LEU A 445 -0.82 -14.07 11.16
C LEU A 445 -0.23 -14.74 9.90
N ARG A 446 -0.03 -14.04 8.78
CA ARG A 446 0.49 -14.67 7.53
C ARG A 446 1.80 -15.44 7.69
N ALA A 447 2.65 -14.99 8.60
CA ALA A 447 3.93 -15.64 8.88
C ALA A 447 3.81 -16.85 9.83
N GLN A 448 2.66 -17.02 10.49
CA GLN A 448 2.40 -18.07 11.48
C GLN A 448 1.75 -19.27 10.82
N SER A 449 2.44 -20.40 10.78
CA SER A 449 1.91 -21.65 10.20
C SER A 449 0.94 -22.41 11.13
N ASN A 450 0.91 -22.03 12.40
CA ASN A 450 0.16 -22.69 13.49
C ASN A 450 -0.94 -21.79 14.08
N ALA A 451 -1.31 -20.72 13.38
CA ALA A 451 -2.39 -19.82 13.75
C ALA A 451 -3.30 -19.55 12.55
N VAL A 452 -4.62 -19.58 12.74
CA VAL A 452 -5.58 -19.24 11.68
C VAL A 452 -6.57 -18.18 12.15
N ALA A 453 -6.77 -17.15 11.33
CA ALA A 453 -7.78 -16.13 11.55
C ALA A 453 -9.14 -16.59 11.00
N VAL A 454 -10.21 -16.34 11.75
CA VAL A 454 -11.59 -16.64 11.35
C VAL A 454 -12.47 -15.41 11.58
N ASN A 455 -13.10 -14.88 10.53
CA ASN A 455 -14.09 -13.83 10.69
C ASN A 455 -15.44 -14.44 11.10
N ALA A 456 -15.74 -14.43 12.40
CA ALA A 456 -16.97 -15.03 12.95
C ALA A 456 -17.36 -14.40 14.29
N ASP A 457 -18.60 -14.62 14.70
CA ASP A 457 -19.15 -14.14 15.96
C ASP A 457 -18.82 -15.10 17.11
N SER A 458 -18.04 -14.64 18.09
CA SER A 458 -17.64 -15.39 19.29
C SER A 458 -18.82 -15.96 20.10
N ARG A 459 -20.03 -15.40 19.98
CA ARG A 459 -21.25 -15.92 20.63
C ARG A 459 -21.80 -17.17 19.97
N THR A 460 -21.34 -17.50 18.76
CA THR A 460 -21.91 -18.59 17.94
C THR A 460 -20.88 -19.45 17.24
N TYR A 461 -19.63 -18.99 17.14
CA TYR A 461 -18.57 -19.73 16.49
C TYR A 461 -18.38 -21.09 17.17
N ARG A 462 -18.41 -22.15 16.37
CA ARG A 462 -18.25 -23.51 16.85
C ARG A 462 -17.38 -24.29 15.89
N GLU A 463 -16.42 -25.03 16.43
CA GLU A 463 -15.59 -25.95 15.66
C GLU A 463 -15.46 -27.31 16.34
N GLY A 464 -15.66 -28.38 15.58
CA GLY A 464 -15.71 -29.76 16.08
C GLY A 464 -17.14 -30.32 16.24
N GLY A 465 -17.22 -31.62 16.52
CA GLY A 465 -18.49 -32.33 16.76
C GLY A 465 -19.09 -32.05 18.14
N ASP A 466 -19.93 -32.95 18.63
CA ASP A 466 -20.46 -32.87 20.00
C ASP A 466 -19.35 -33.17 21.01
N GLY A 467 -19.00 -32.18 21.85
CA GLY A 467 -18.02 -32.32 22.94
C GLY A 467 -16.85 -31.32 22.97
N GLY A 468 -16.79 -30.34 22.05
CA GLY A 468 -15.71 -29.35 22.00
C GLY A 468 -14.35 -29.95 21.61
N ARG A 469 -13.45 -29.14 21.04
CA ARG A 469 -12.12 -29.61 20.60
C ARG A 469 -10.95 -28.87 21.20
N PHE A 470 -11.18 -27.73 21.86
CA PHE A 470 -10.12 -26.85 22.33
C PHE A 470 -9.77 -27.16 23.78
N GLN A 471 -8.48 -27.41 24.04
CA GLN A 471 -8.00 -27.63 25.40
C GLN A 471 -7.88 -26.32 26.17
N PHE A 472 -7.63 -25.21 25.45
CA PHE A 472 -7.60 -23.87 26.02
C PHE A 472 -8.45 -22.90 25.19
N ILE A 473 -9.23 -22.07 25.87
CA ILE A 473 -9.93 -20.94 25.26
C ILE A 473 -9.41 -19.65 25.91
N PHE A 474 -9.12 -18.66 25.09
CA PHE A 474 -8.59 -17.36 25.51
C PHE A 474 -9.54 -16.24 25.10
N SER A 475 -9.58 -15.18 25.92
CA SER A 475 -10.21 -13.89 25.62
C SER A 475 -9.32 -12.82 26.22
N SER A 476 -8.84 -11.87 25.41
CA SER A 476 -7.92 -10.80 25.83
C SER A 476 -8.54 -9.47 25.45
N PHE A 477 -9.01 -8.69 26.43
CA PHE A 477 -9.70 -7.41 26.22
C PHE A 477 -10.91 -7.51 25.26
N ALA A 478 -11.60 -8.64 25.26
CA ALA A 478 -12.71 -8.90 24.33
C ALA A 478 -14.05 -9.15 25.02
N ASP A 479 -14.03 -9.65 26.25
CA ASP A 479 -15.25 -10.05 26.95
C ASP A 479 -16.15 -8.83 27.18
N HIS A 480 -15.60 -7.67 27.53
CA HIS A 480 -16.36 -6.44 27.72
C HIS A 480 -17.06 -5.91 26.44
N HIS A 481 -16.72 -6.40 25.25
CA HIS A 481 -17.45 -6.11 24.00
C HIS A 481 -18.73 -6.96 23.84
N ILE A 482 -18.93 -7.95 24.70
CA ILE A 482 -20.17 -8.76 24.72
C ILE A 482 -21.21 -8.06 25.60
N LYS A 483 -22.35 -7.71 25.00
CA LYS A 483 -23.49 -7.13 25.73
C LYS A 483 -23.96 -8.04 26.87
N LEU A 484 -24.43 -7.44 27.96
CA LEU A 484 -24.93 -8.17 29.13
C LEU A 484 -26.00 -9.20 28.78
N GLU A 485 -26.94 -8.86 27.89
CA GLU A 485 -28.00 -9.76 27.40
C GLU A 485 -27.49 -10.97 26.59
N ASP A 486 -26.29 -10.85 26.01
CA ASP A 486 -25.65 -11.89 25.21
C ASP A 486 -24.63 -12.73 26.01
N LYS A 487 -24.23 -12.30 27.21
CA LYS A 487 -23.22 -12.99 28.05
C LYS A 487 -23.56 -14.46 28.28
N SER A 488 -24.82 -14.77 28.57
CA SER A 488 -25.26 -16.16 28.78
C SER A 488 -25.01 -17.02 27.53
N ARG A 489 -25.41 -16.51 26.35
CA ARG A 489 -25.17 -17.20 25.07
C ARG A 489 -23.69 -17.35 24.75
N TYR A 490 -22.89 -16.32 25.01
CA TYR A 490 -21.44 -16.34 24.84
C TYR A 490 -20.77 -17.42 25.69
N PHE A 491 -21.09 -17.47 26.99
CA PHE A 491 -20.55 -18.47 27.91
C PHE A 491 -21.02 -19.88 27.59
N GLU A 492 -22.27 -20.08 27.17
CA GLU A 492 -22.73 -21.37 26.63
C GLU A 492 -21.90 -21.80 25.40
N ASN A 493 -21.59 -20.87 24.50
CA ASN A 493 -20.76 -21.17 23.34
C ASN A 493 -19.31 -21.53 23.71
N ILE A 494 -18.74 -20.89 24.73
CA ILE A 494 -17.44 -21.28 25.29
C ILE A 494 -17.49 -22.74 25.76
N LYS A 495 -18.52 -23.13 26.53
CA LYS A 495 -18.70 -24.51 27.00
C LYS A 495 -18.80 -25.51 25.85
N ASN A 496 -19.47 -25.12 24.76
CA ASN A 496 -19.63 -25.97 23.57
C ASN A 496 -18.34 -26.19 22.77
N ASN A 497 -17.37 -25.27 22.87
CA ASN A 497 -16.07 -25.38 22.20
C ASN A 497 -14.99 -26.03 23.07
N LEU A 498 -15.17 -25.97 24.40
CA LEU A 498 -14.19 -26.47 25.38
C LEU A 498 -14.19 -28.01 25.42
N ALA A 499 -13.01 -28.60 25.23
CA ALA A 499 -12.82 -30.04 25.41
C ALA A 499 -12.97 -30.45 26.89
N PRO A 500 -13.31 -31.71 27.20
CA PRO A 500 -13.40 -32.20 28.57
C PRO A 500 -12.12 -31.95 29.37
N GLY A 501 -12.24 -31.29 30.52
CA GLY A 501 -11.10 -30.91 31.36
C GLY A 501 -10.27 -29.73 30.84
N GLY A 502 -10.73 -29.04 29.80
CA GLY A 502 -10.11 -27.83 29.27
C GLY A 502 -10.08 -26.67 30.26
N ARG A 503 -9.41 -25.60 29.87
CA ARG A 503 -9.28 -24.36 30.65
C ARG A 503 -9.62 -23.14 29.83
N ILE A 504 -10.17 -22.13 30.49
CA ILE A 504 -10.43 -20.83 29.87
C ILE A 504 -9.56 -19.80 30.59
N VAL A 505 -8.90 -18.93 29.85
CA VAL A 505 -8.05 -17.87 30.40
C VAL A 505 -8.50 -16.54 29.83
N ILE A 506 -9.02 -15.68 30.70
CA ILE A 506 -9.59 -14.38 30.32
C ILE A 506 -8.74 -13.28 30.95
N GLY A 507 -8.21 -12.38 30.14
CA GLY A 507 -7.62 -11.13 30.60
C GLY A 507 -8.54 -9.98 30.20
N ASP A 508 -9.12 -9.28 31.16
CA ASP A 508 -10.08 -8.20 30.85
C ASP A 508 -10.12 -7.09 31.89
N GLU A 509 -10.83 -6.03 31.52
CA GLU A 509 -11.00 -4.77 32.21
C GLU A 509 -12.32 -4.73 33.01
N PHE A 510 -12.23 -4.34 34.27
CA PHE A 510 -13.39 -4.32 35.17
C PHE A 510 -13.53 -2.97 35.85
N LEU A 511 -14.76 -2.47 35.88
CA LEU A 511 -15.13 -1.25 36.57
C LEU A 511 -15.07 -1.43 38.10
N PRO A 512 -14.96 -0.33 38.86
CA PRO A 512 -15.17 -0.38 40.30
C PRO A 512 -16.61 -0.80 40.62
N GLU A 513 -16.91 -1.10 41.87
CA GLU A 513 -18.27 -1.50 42.27
C GLU A 513 -19.25 -0.33 42.10
N TYR A 514 -20.40 -0.60 41.48
CA TYR A 514 -21.52 0.33 41.28
C TYR A 514 -22.86 -0.42 41.40
N ASP A 515 -23.96 0.31 41.59
CA ASP A 515 -25.30 -0.31 41.53
C ASP A 515 -25.67 -0.55 40.06
N PRO A 516 -25.83 -1.82 39.61
CA PRO A 516 -26.12 -2.12 38.21
C PRO A 516 -27.50 -1.63 37.73
N ASN A 517 -28.37 -1.20 38.66
CA ASN A 517 -29.68 -0.62 38.34
C ASN A 517 -29.64 0.91 38.23
N ASP A 518 -28.50 1.53 38.49
CA ASP A 518 -28.28 2.97 38.42
C ASP A 518 -27.34 3.32 37.25
N ASP A 519 -27.93 3.84 36.18
CA ASP A 519 -27.20 4.22 34.97
C ASP A 519 -26.21 5.37 35.24
N GLU A 520 -26.51 6.29 36.16
CA GLU A 520 -25.60 7.37 36.52
C GLU A 520 -24.39 6.83 37.28
N ALA A 521 -24.61 5.88 38.19
CA ALA A 521 -23.52 5.21 38.91
C ALA A 521 -22.61 4.41 37.95
N TRP A 522 -23.19 3.68 36.99
CA TRP A 522 -22.43 2.99 35.96
C TRP A 522 -21.61 3.96 35.08
N GLN A 523 -22.22 5.06 34.60
CA GLN A 523 -21.50 6.06 33.81
C GLN A 523 -20.36 6.74 34.61
N ALA A 524 -20.55 6.96 35.92
CA ALA A 524 -19.52 7.49 36.80
C ALA A 524 -18.36 6.50 36.96
N ALA A 525 -18.66 5.21 37.16
CA ALA A 525 -17.66 4.15 37.23
C ALA A 525 -16.85 4.03 35.92
N LEU A 526 -17.54 4.09 34.77
CA LEU A 526 -16.92 4.06 33.45
C LEU A 526 -15.97 5.25 33.24
N ARG A 527 -16.43 6.48 33.52
CA ARG A 527 -15.59 7.69 33.44
C ARG A 527 -14.40 7.62 34.40
N GLY A 528 -14.59 7.09 35.60
CA GLY A 528 -13.52 6.92 36.58
C GLY A 528 -12.42 5.98 36.10
N TYR A 529 -12.82 4.82 35.55
CA TYR A 529 -11.88 3.83 35.02
C TYR A 529 -11.08 4.37 33.83
N HIS A 530 -11.76 4.82 32.76
CA HIS A 530 -11.07 5.37 31.58
C HIS A 530 -10.24 6.61 31.92
N GLY A 531 -10.73 7.45 32.85
CA GLY A 531 -9.99 8.60 33.37
C GLY A 531 -8.62 8.20 33.95
N HIS A 532 -8.56 7.10 34.70
CA HIS A 532 -7.31 6.59 35.24
C HIS A 532 -6.34 6.10 34.18
N ILE A 533 -6.81 5.39 33.16
CA ILE A 533 -5.97 4.95 32.03
C ILE A 533 -5.43 6.16 31.26
N ILE A 534 -6.28 7.17 31.00
CA ILE A 534 -5.89 8.43 30.36
C ILE A 534 -4.84 9.17 31.19
N GLU A 535 -5.03 9.28 32.51
CA GLU A 535 -4.09 9.91 33.42
C GLU A 535 -2.75 9.17 33.48
N PHE A 536 -2.78 7.83 33.49
CA PHE A 536 -1.59 7.00 33.41
C PHE A 536 -0.81 7.25 32.12
N ALA A 537 -1.49 7.24 30.96
CA ALA A 537 -0.89 7.51 29.67
C ALA A 537 -0.31 8.95 29.60
N ALA A 538 -1.03 9.94 30.12
CA ALA A 538 -0.57 11.33 30.19
C ALA A 538 0.69 11.49 31.06
N ALA A 539 0.75 10.82 32.22
CA ALA A 539 1.92 10.83 33.08
C ALA A 539 3.15 10.22 32.38
N ARG A 540 2.97 9.13 31.64
CA ARG A 540 4.03 8.52 30.83
C ARG A 540 4.48 9.40 29.67
N ALA A 541 3.54 10.05 28.98
CA ALA A 541 3.87 11.00 27.93
C ALA A 541 4.77 12.13 28.47
N ALA A 542 4.40 12.74 29.60
CA ALA A 542 5.19 13.78 30.24
C ALA A 542 6.57 13.30 30.72
N GLU A 543 6.67 12.06 31.23
CA GLU A 543 7.93 11.43 31.61
C GLU A 543 8.88 11.30 30.39
N HIS A 544 8.38 10.79 29.27
CA HIS A 544 9.13 10.65 28.02
C HIS A 544 9.56 12.01 27.43
N GLU A 545 8.69 13.01 27.46
CA GLU A 545 9.02 14.38 27.04
C GLU A 545 10.18 14.95 27.85
N SER A 546 10.18 14.73 29.17
CA SER A 546 11.26 15.20 30.06
C SER A 546 12.62 14.57 29.74
N ARG A 547 12.62 13.40 29.09
CA ARG A 547 13.82 12.67 28.64
C ARG A 547 14.21 12.98 27.18
N GLY A 548 13.42 13.77 26.46
CA GLY A 548 13.61 14.03 25.03
C GLY A 548 13.25 12.85 24.13
N GLU A 549 12.38 11.95 24.61
CA GLU A 549 11.93 10.76 23.90
C GLU A 549 10.63 11.04 23.13
N ASP A 550 10.69 11.97 22.17
CA ASP A 550 9.53 12.56 21.50
C ASP A 550 8.58 11.52 20.85
N GLU A 551 9.13 10.45 20.28
CA GLU A 551 8.35 9.36 19.67
C GLU A 551 7.56 8.57 20.72
N GLN A 552 8.17 8.28 21.87
CA GLN A 552 7.52 7.56 22.98
C GLN A 552 6.43 8.42 23.63
N ALA A 553 6.70 9.72 23.77
CA ALA A 553 5.71 10.68 24.24
C ALA A 553 4.51 10.76 23.28
N ARG A 554 4.77 10.86 21.97
CA ARG A 554 3.72 10.87 20.94
C ARG A 554 2.85 9.63 21.02
N ALA A 555 3.44 8.43 21.14
CA ALA A 555 2.69 7.19 21.20
C ALA A 555 1.73 7.12 22.41
N HIS A 556 2.13 7.63 23.59
CA HIS A 556 1.23 7.74 24.73
C HIS A 556 0.11 8.76 24.51
N ARG A 557 0.36 9.84 23.75
CA ARG A 557 -0.71 10.79 23.36
C ARG A 557 -1.71 10.18 22.38
N GLU A 558 -1.27 9.28 21.50
CA GLU A 558 -2.20 8.52 20.64
C GLU A 558 -3.04 7.54 21.45
N LEU A 559 -2.45 6.85 22.45
CA LEU A 559 -3.20 6.01 23.38
C LEU A 559 -4.30 6.79 24.13
N ILE A 560 -4.05 8.03 24.55
CA ILE A 560 -5.09 8.89 25.16
C ILE A 560 -6.28 9.08 24.24
N LYS A 561 -6.07 9.22 22.92
CA LYS A 561 -7.16 9.36 21.95
C LYS A 561 -7.95 8.07 21.79
N LEU A 562 -7.26 6.93 21.73
CA LEU A 562 -7.89 5.59 21.68
C LEU A 562 -8.80 5.41 22.89
N GLU A 563 -8.28 5.70 24.09
CA GLU A 563 -9.00 5.53 25.34
C GLU A 563 -10.18 6.52 25.50
N SER A 564 -10.02 7.75 24.99
CA SER A 564 -11.12 8.72 24.93
C SER A 564 -12.24 8.24 24.01
N ALA A 565 -11.90 7.65 22.85
CA ALA A 565 -12.88 7.10 21.92
C ALA A 565 -13.59 5.86 22.49
N ALA A 566 -12.89 5.00 23.23
CA ALA A 566 -13.49 3.87 23.94
C ALA A 566 -14.50 4.34 25.00
N LEU A 567 -14.14 5.36 25.80
CA LEU A 567 -15.05 5.98 26.76
C LEU A 567 -16.31 6.55 26.08
N GLU A 568 -16.16 7.28 24.98
CA GLU A 568 -17.29 7.83 24.22
C GLU A 568 -18.20 6.71 23.67
N SER A 569 -17.61 5.64 23.13
CA SER A 569 -18.34 4.46 22.65
C SER A 569 -19.10 3.74 23.77
N GLY A 570 -18.46 3.58 24.93
CA GLY A 570 -19.06 2.99 26.11
C GLY A 570 -20.25 3.81 26.60
N LEU A 571 -20.08 5.12 26.78
CA LEU A 571 -21.18 6.03 27.16
C LEU A 571 -22.34 6.01 26.14
N ALA A 572 -22.04 5.79 24.85
CA ALA A 572 -23.03 5.63 23.79
C ALA A 572 -23.60 4.21 23.67
N LYS A 573 -23.11 3.24 24.47
CA LYS A 573 -23.49 1.82 24.49
C LYS A 573 -23.33 1.14 23.11
N GLN A 574 -22.25 1.47 22.40
CA GLN A 574 -22.00 0.99 21.03
C GLN A 574 -21.09 -0.24 20.98
N GLY A 575 -19.95 -0.23 21.66
CA GLY A 575 -18.98 -1.34 21.64
C GLY A 575 -18.35 -1.69 22.99
N ASP A 576 -18.43 -0.83 23.99
CA ASP A 576 -17.80 -1.05 25.30
C ASP A 576 -18.86 -1.26 26.40
N PHE A 577 -18.95 -2.49 26.93
CA PHE A 577 -19.92 -2.92 27.94
C PHE A 577 -19.23 -3.44 29.22
N LYS A 578 -18.16 -2.77 29.65
CA LYS A 578 -17.45 -3.09 30.90
C LYS A 578 -18.40 -3.22 32.10
N LEU A 579 -18.15 -4.25 32.91
CA LEU A 579 -18.94 -4.59 34.10
C LEU A 579 -18.10 -4.42 35.36
N SER A 580 -18.77 -4.32 36.52
CA SER A 580 -18.07 -4.49 37.80
C SER A 580 -17.57 -5.93 37.93
N ARG A 581 -16.52 -6.10 38.73
CA ARG A 581 -15.96 -7.42 39.04
C ARG A 581 -17.01 -8.34 39.67
N SER A 582 -17.74 -7.86 40.67
CA SER A 582 -18.74 -8.68 41.38
C SER A 582 -19.84 -9.19 40.46
N LEU A 583 -20.31 -8.36 39.52
CA LEU A 583 -21.34 -8.71 38.56
C LEU A 583 -20.83 -9.76 37.55
N TYR A 584 -19.61 -9.58 37.03
CA TYR A 584 -19.01 -10.57 36.13
C TYR A 584 -18.82 -11.93 36.81
N GLU A 585 -18.31 -11.93 38.05
CA GLU A 585 -18.15 -13.15 38.85
C GLU A 585 -19.49 -13.83 39.19
N GLN A 586 -20.56 -13.07 39.38
CA GLN A 586 -21.91 -13.62 39.53
C GLN A 586 -22.35 -14.35 38.26
N ILE A 587 -22.18 -13.74 37.09
CA ILE A 587 -22.52 -14.36 35.80
C ILE A 587 -21.74 -15.66 35.62
N LEU A 588 -20.45 -15.69 35.93
CA LEU A 588 -19.63 -16.90 35.84
C LEU A 588 -20.19 -18.04 36.71
N LYS A 589 -20.60 -17.75 37.95
CA LYS A 589 -21.23 -18.74 38.86
C LYS A 589 -22.55 -19.25 38.32
N GLU A 590 -23.40 -18.36 37.81
CA GLU A 590 -24.69 -18.71 37.22
C GLU A 590 -24.52 -19.61 35.98
N GLN A 591 -23.43 -19.43 35.23
CA GLN A 591 -23.08 -20.26 34.07
C GLN A 591 -22.41 -21.60 34.44
N GLY A 592 -22.16 -21.83 35.73
CA GLY A 592 -21.59 -23.07 36.27
C GLY A 592 -20.07 -23.15 36.23
N PHE A 593 -19.36 -22.04 36.05
CA PHE A 593 -17.90 -22.03 36.07
C PHE A 593 -17.35 -21.96 37.50
N GLN A 594 -16.30 -22.73 37.74
CA GLN A 594 -15.36 -22.49 38.83
C GLN A 594 -14.26 -21.57 38.32
N PHE A 595 -13.73 -20.69 39.18
CA PHE A 595 -12.70 -19.75 38.75
C PHE A 595 -11.72 -19.31 39.85
N GLN A 596 -10.57 -18.82 39.39
CA GLN A 596 -9.61 -18.03 40.17
C GLN A 596 -9.27 -16.77 39.41
N ALA A 597 -9.05 -15.66 40.12
CA ALA A 597 -8.74 -14.37 39.54
C ALA A 597 -7.49 -13.77 40.17
N LYS A 598 -6.65 -13.12 39.36
CA LYS A 598 -5.49 -12.35 39.79
C LYS A 598 -5.60 -10.93 39.26
N LYS A 599 -5.54 -9.94 40.15
CA LYS A 599 -5.46 -8.52 39.77
C LYS A 599 -4.06 -8.23 39.21
N ILE A 600 -4.00 -7.55 38.08
CA ILE A 600 -2.77 -7.13 37.42
C ILE A 600 -2.46 -5.68 37.77
N GLY A 601 -3.46 -4.80 37.71
CA GLY A 601 -3.30 -3.41 38.06
C GLY A 601 -4.60 -2.61 37.97
N PRO A 602 -4.69 -1.46 38.64
CA PRO A 602 -3.77 -0.99 39.67
C PRO A 602 -3.82 -1.87 40.95
N LEU A 603 -2.67 -2.23 41.53
CA LEU A 603 -2.62 -3.19 42.65
C LEU A 603 -3.03 -2.58 44.01
N ASP A 604 -2.77 -1.30 44.21
CA ASP A 604 -2.94 -0.61 45.50
C ASP A 604 -4.24 0.21 45.59
N ASP A 605 -5.07 0.18 44.53
CA ASP A 605 -6.30 0.97 44.46
C ASP A 605 -7.45 0.13 43.87
N ASP A 606 -8.41 -0.22 44.71
CA ASP A 606 -9.64 -0.91 44.31
C ASP A 606 -10.77 0.05 43.93
N SER A 607 -10.62 1.35 44.21
CA SER A 607 -11.68 2.36 44.01
C SER A 607 -11.90 2.73 42.55
N VAL A 608 -10.96 2.40 41.67
CA VAL A 608 -11.01 2.73 40.25
C VAL A 608 -11.33 1.51 39.37
N GLY A 609 -11.37 0.30 39.93
CA GLY A 609 -11.50 -0.94 39.18
C GLY A 609 -10.15 -1.58 38.90
N GLY A 610 -10.01 -2.24 37.73
CA GLY A 610 -8.72 -2.74 37.27
C GLY A 610 -8.78 -3.86 36.25
N ILE A 611 -7.59 -4.28 35.84
CA ILE A 611 -7.36 -5.39 34.91
C ILE A 611 -7.08 -6.67 35.70
N TYR A 612 -7.73 -7.76 35.29
CA TYR A 612 -7.65 -9.05 35.95
C TYR A 612 -7.41 -10.16 34.95
N VAL A 613 -6.69 -11.19 35.39
CA VAL A 613 -6.61 -12.47 34.68
C VAL A 613 -7.41 -13.52 35.45
N TYR A 614 -8.39 -14.11 34.78
CA TYR A 614 -9.24 -15.20 35.25
C TYR A 614 -8.80 -16.52 34.63
N GLU A 615 -8.69 -17.56 35.47
CA GLU A 615 -8.68 -18.96 35.04
C GLU A 615 -10.07 -19.56 35.34
N LEU A 616 -10.75 -20.10 34.34
CA LEU A 616 -12.04 -20.78 34.50
C LEU A 616 -11.95 -22.27 34.13
N TRP A 617 -12.78 -23.09 34.77
CA TRP A 617 -12.99 -24.49 34.42
C TRP A 617 -14.40 -24.97 34.78
N LEU A 618 -14.77 -26.11 34.21
CA LEU A 618 -15.98 -26.86 34.56
C LEU A 618 -15.60 -28.06 35.44
N ASP A 619 -16.52 -28.45 36.33
CA ASP A 619 -16.38 -29.61 37.23
C ASP A 619 -16.49 -30.97 36.53
#